data_AF-C1LE38-F1
#
_entry.id   AF-C1LE38-F1
#
_cell.length_a   1.000
_cell.length_b   1.000
_cell.length_c   1.000
_cell.angle_alpha   90.00
_cell.angle_beta   90.00
_cell.angle_gamma   90.00
#
_symmetry.space_group_name_H-M   'P 1'
#
loop_
_entity.id
_entity.type
_entity.pdbx_description
1 polymer ?
#
loop_
_entity_poly.entity_id
_entity_poly.type
_entity_poly.pdbx_seq_one_letter_code
_entity_poly.pdbx_strand_id
1 'polypeptide(L)'
;MYTDGIVNMVEQNGDYLKQLGINMSSLENEMNSAIAKESRYWLENDAKIKAVQQGVPTYDDFRELVAGCHLKPLDRSELINTVGQKSSWNYSTLLSSSNGLPLEPRINSSIHTKAVTTPQEFIIQWRKIKSSSTLSYIDKK
;
A
#
# COMPACT_ATOMS: atom_id res chain seq x y z
N MET A 1 25.92 -39.34 24.27
CA MET A 1 25.98 -39.49 25.74
C MET A 1 25.85 -38.15 26.50
N TYR A 2 26.28 -37.00 25.98
CA TYR A 2 26.13 -35.72 26.70
C TYR A 2 24.72 -35.08 26.60
N THR A 3 23.96 -35.44 25.57
CA THR A 3 22.64 -34.87 25.27
C THR A 3 21.54 -35.45 26.16
N ASP A 4 21.60 -36.73 26.52
CA ASP A 4 20.56 -37.39 27.34
C ASP A 4 20.48 -36.84 28.76
N GLY A 5 21.63 -36.46 29.34
CA GLY A 5 21.66 -35.86 30.69
C GLY A 5 20.99 -34.48 30.73
N ILE A 6 21.17 -33.67 29.69
CA ILE A 6 20.56 -32.33 29.57
C ILE A 6 19.04 -32.47 29.36
N VAL A 7 18.60 -33.39 28.50
CA VAL A 7 17.18 -33.62 28.22
C VAL A 7 16.44 -34.09 29.48
N ASN A 8 17.02 -35.04 30.22
CA ASN A 8 16.43 -35.56 31.45
C ASN A 8 16.35 -34.48 32.56
N MET A 9 17.33 -33.58 32.63
CA MET A 9 17.28 -32.43 33.55
C MET A 9 16.19 -31.43 33.17
N VAL A 10 16.00 -31.15 31.88
CA VAL A 10 14.94 -30.24 31.39
C VAL A 10 13.54 -30.83 31.61
N GLU A 11 13.36 -32.15 31.45
CA GLU A 11 12.10 -32.84 31.77
C GLU A 11 11.77 -32.79 33.26
N GLN A 12 12.72 -33.17 34.12
CA GLN A 12 12.59 -33.04 35.58
C GLN A 12 12.24 -31.59 35.96
N ASN A 13 12.80 -30.64 35.21
CA ASN A 13 12.56 -29.24 35.46
C ASN A 13 11.15 -28.77 35.07
N GLY A 14 10.63 -29.26 33.95
CA GLY A 14 9.26 -29.01 33.52
C GLY A 14 8.23 -29.61 34.49
N ASP A 15 8.56 -30.75 35.10
CA ASP A 15 7.65 -31.45 36.01
C ASP A 15 7.56 -30.79 37.40
N TYR A 16 8.65 -30.21 37.93
CA TYR A 16 8.55 -29.45 39.19
C TYR A 16 7.67 -28.19 39.05
N LEU A 17 7.74 -27.50 37.91
CA LEU A 17 6.94 -26.29 37.67
C LEU A 17 5.44 -26.64 37.64
N LYS A 18 5.11 -27.74 36.94
CA LYS A 18 3.74 -28.25 36.89
C LYS A 18 3.24 -28.66 38.28
N GLN A 19 4.08 -29.30 39.10
CA GLN A 19 3.72 -29.70 40.46
C GLN A 19 3.48 -28.50 41.38
N LEU A 20 4.16 -27.37 41.15
CA LEU A 20 3.90 -26.08 41.82
C LEU A 20 2.70 -25.31 41.24
N GLY A 21 2.00 -25.88 40.25
CA GLY A 21 0.87 -25.23 39.58
C GLY A 21 1.27 -24.11 38.61
N ILE A 22 2.57 -23.99 38.29
CA ILE A 22 3.10 -22.96 37.41
C ILE A 22 3.20 -23.53 35.99
N ASN A 23 2.42 -22.95 35.08
CA ASN A 23 2.49 -23.30 33.67
C ASN A 23 3.38 -22.30 32.92
N MET A 24 4.60 -22.72 32.58
CA MET A 24 5.57 -21.89 31.87
C MET A 24 5.04 -21.39 30.52
N SER A 25 4.38 -22.24 29.74
CA SER A 25 3.81 -21.85 28.45
C SER A 25 2.70 -20.78 28.57
N SER A 26 1.90 -20.84 29.65
CA SER A 26 0.90 -19.82 29.93
C SER A 26 1.56 -18.47 30.25
N LEU A 27 2.63 -18.50 31.04
CA LEU A 27 3.37 -17.30 31.43
C LEU A 27 4.07 -16.65 30.23
N GLU A 28 4.70 -17.46 29.38
CA GLU A 28 5.30 -16.98 28.13
C GLU A 28 4.25 -16.36 27.20
N ASN A 29 3.07 -16.99 27.07
CA ASN A 29 1.97 -16.45 26.27
C ASN A 29 1.43 -15.13 26.82
N GLU A 30 1.29 -15.02 28.14
CA GLU A 30 0.89 -13.77 28.81
C GLU A 30 1.91 -12.66 28.56
N MET A 31 3.20 -12.96 28.73
CA MET A 31 4.29 -12.04 28.47
C MET A 31 4.29 -11.55 27.00
N ASN A 32 4.21 -12.48 26.05
CA ASN A 32 4.16 -12.14 24.62
C ASN A 32 2.93 -11.29 24.28
N SER A 33 1.78 -11.59 24.90
CA SER A 33 0.55 -10.81 24.74
C SER A 33 0.69 -9.39 25.30
N ALA A 34 1.34 -9.24 26.46
CA ALA A 34 1.60 -7.94 27.07
C ALA A 34 2.51 -7.08 26.18
N ILE A 35 3.60 -7.66 25.66
CA ILE A 35 4.52 -6.99 24.73
C ILE A 35 3.81 -6.56 23.44
N ALA A 36 3.00 -7.45 22.85
CA ALA A 36 2.25 -7.14 21.64
C ALA A 36 1.24 -6.00 21.87
N LYS A 37 0.56 -5.99 23.03
CA LYS A 37 -0.37 -4.93 23.42
C LYS A 37 0.34 -3.58 23.58
N GLU A 38 1.49 -3.57 24.23
CA GLU A 38 2.29 -2.35 24.41
C GLU A 38 2.80 -1.82 23.07
N SER A 39 3.33 -2.69 22.21
CA SER A 39 3.78 -2.33 20.86
C SER A 39 2.65 -1.69 20.05
N ARG A 40 1.45 -2.26 20.12
CA ARG A 40 0.26 -1.73 19.44
C ARG A 40 -0.17 -0.38 20.01
N TYR A 41 -0.13 -0.21 21.33
CA TYR A 41 -0.44 1.06 21.99
C TYR A 41 0.47 2.20 21.50
N TRP A 42 1.78 1.94 21.38
CA TRP A 42 2.73 2.93 20.88
C TRP A 42 2.44 3.33 19.43
N LEU A 43 2.14 2.37 18.55
CA LEU A 43 1.77 2.63 17.15
C LEU A 43 0.47 3.44 17.05
N GLU A 44 -0.55 3.10 17.84
CA GLU A 44 -1.80 3.85 17.87
C GLU A 44 -1.59 5.29 18.34
N ASN A 45 -0.78 5.50 19.38
CA ASN A 45 -0.52 6.84 19.89
C ASN A 45 0.25 7.70 18.86
N ASP A 46 1.25 7.13 18.21
CA ASP A 46 1.97 7.78 17.11
C ASP A 46 1.01 8.13 15.96
N ALA A 47 0.12 7.21 15.57
CA ALA A 47 -0.89 7.47 14.55
C ALA A 47 -1.88 8.57 14.97
N LYS A 48 -2.31 8.61 16.23
CA LYS A 48 -3.18 9.68 16.77
C LYS A 48 -2.50 11.04 16.66
N ILE A 49 -1.22 11.13 17.05
CA ILE A 49 -0.43 12.37 16.95
C ILE A 49 -0.30 12.79 15.49
N LYS A 50 0.03 11.85 14.59
CA LYS A 50 0.12 12.12 13.13
C LYS A 50 -1.20 12.60 12.55
N ALA A 51 -2.33 11.98 12.89
CA ALA A 51 -3.65 12.39 12.40
C ALA A 51 -4.02 13.81 12.85
N VAL A 52 -3.71 14.15 14.10
CA VAL A 52 -3.92 15.52 14.62
C VAL A 52 -3.01 16.52 13.90
N GLN A 53 -1.73 16.20 13.71
CA GLN A 53 -0.77 17.05 12.99
C GLN A 53 -1.15 17.26 11.53
N GLN A 54 -1.70 16.24 10.87
CA GLN A 54 -2.18 16.32 9.49
C GLN A 54 -3.48 17.12 9.36
N GLY A 55 -4.18 17.43 10.46
CA GLY A 55 -5.40 18.22 10.45
C GLY A 55 -6.55 17.51 9.73
N VAL A 56 -6.72 16.21 10.00
CA VAL A 56 -7.75 15.37 9.39
C VAL A 56 -9.16 15.97 9.60
N PRO A 57 -10.00 16.12 8.55
CA PRO A 57 -11.20 16.97 8.59
C PRO A 57 -12.39 16.35 9.33
N THR A 58 -12.46 15.02 9.42
CA THR A 58 -13.55 14.32 10.13
C THR A 58 -13.03 13.29 11.12
N TYR A 59 -13.86 12.94 12.11
CA TYR A 59 -13.52 11.90 13.07
C TYR A 59 -13.43 10.52 12.43
N ASP A 60 -14.23 10.24 11.39
CA ASP A 60 -14.16 8.95 10.68
C ASP A 60 -12.82 8.78 10.00
N ASP A 61 -12.32 9.80 9.33
CA ASP A 61 -10.97 9.79 8.73
C ASP A 61 -9.88 9.59 9.81
N PHE A 62 -10.03 10.24 10.97
CA PHE A 62 -9.11 10.04 12.11
C PHE A 62 -9.14 8.59 12.60
N ARG A 63 -10.34 8.03 12.76
CA ARG A 63 -10.55 6.65 13.21
C ARG A 63 -9.94 5.66 12.23
N GLU A 64 -10.10 5.88 10.94
CA GLU A 64 -9.52 5.03 9.89
C GLU A 64 -7.98 5.10 9.89
N LEU A 65 -7.41 6.30 10.02
CA LEU A 65 -5.96 6.48 10.07
C LEU A 65 -5.36 5.76 11.29
N VAL A 66 -5.96 5.92 12.47
CA VAL A 66 -5.50 5.25 13.69
C VAL A 66 -5.70 3.74 13.60
N ALA A 67 -6.82 3.27 13.03
CA ALA A 67 -7.07 1.84 12.83
C ALA A 67 -6.03 1.20 11.90
N GLY A 68 -5.56 1.94 10.90
CA GLY A 68 -4.53 1.51 9.95
C GLY A 68 -3.10 1.54 10.48
N CYS A 69 -2.85 1.89 11.74
CA CYS A 69 -1.48 2.09 12.26
C CYS A 69 -0.58 0.85 12.23
N HIS A 70 -1.17 -0.34 12.21
CA HIS A 70 -0.46 -1.61 12.16
C HIS A 70 -0.13 -2.08 10.73
N LEU A 71 -0.59 -1.35 9.71
CA LEU A 71 -0.33 -1.71 8.32
C LEU A 71 1.12 -1.39 7.95
N LYS A 72 1.82 -2.38 7.41
CA LYS A 72 3.15 -2.16 6.84
C LYS A 72 3.03 -1.57 5.43
N PRO A 73 3.99 -0.74 4.99
CA PRO A 73 4.13 -0.42 3.58
C PRO A 73 4.23 -1.70 2.75
N LEU A 74 3.59 -1.70 1.59
CA LEU A 74 3.64 -2.83 0.67
C LEU A 74 5.07 -2.98 0.12
N ASP A 75 5.63 -4.18 0.16
CA ASP A 75 6.95 -4.41 -0.41
C ASP A 75 6.90 -4.36 -1.95
N ARG A 76 8.02 -4.05 -2.63
CA ARG A 76 8.07 -4.03 -4.10
C ARG A 76 7.77 -5.39 -4.70
N SER A 77 8.19 -6.48 -4.05
CA SER A 77 7.88 -7.83 -4.50
C SER A 77 6.38 -8.12 -4.40
N GLU A 78 5.74 -7.69 -3.31
CA GLU A 78 4.29 -7.76 -3.08
C GLU A 78 3.52 -6.85 -4.06
N LEU A 79 4.08 -5.69 -4.40
CA LEU A 79 3.53 -4.76 -5.38
C LEU A 79 3.53 -5.37 -6.79
N ILE A 80 4.61 -6.02 -7.21
CA ILE A 80 4.66 -6.67 -8.54
C ILE A 80 3.62 -7.79 -8.63
N ASN A 81 3.41 -8.55 -7.54
CA ASN A 81 2.40 -9.61 -7.50
C ASN A 81 0.95 -9.08 -7.52
N THR A 82 0.71 -7.88 -6.97
CA THR A 82 -0.62 -7.24 -6.95
C THR A 82 -0.90 -6.43 -8.22
N VAL A 83 0.10 -5.71 -8.74
CA VAL A 83 0.03 -4.87 -9.96
C VAL A 83 0.26 -5.68 -11.24
N GLY A 84 0.76 -6.92 -11.13
CA GLY A 84 0.85 -7.90 -12.23
C GLY A 84 -0.51 -8.28 -12.82
N GLN A 85 -1.60 -8.00 -12.11
CA GLN A 85 -2.92 -7.86 -12.72
C GLN A 85 -2.96 -6.52 -13.43
N LYS A 86 -2.64 -6.53 -14.74
CA LYS A 86 -2.71 -5.39 -15.68
C LYS A 86 -3.69 -4.33 -15.20
N SER A 87 -3.18 -3.33 -14.47
CA SER A 87 -3.99 -2.17 -14.13
C SER A 87 -4.31 -1.47 -15.45
N SER A 88 -5.56 -1.58 -15.89
CA SER A 88 -6.08 -1.01 -17.13
C SER A 88 -6.09 0.52 -17.12
N TRP A 89 -5.63 1.15 -16.04
CA TRP A 89 -5.60 2.59 -15.89
C TRP A 89 -4.42 3.26 -16.58
N ASN A 90 -3.34 2.53 -16.93
CA ASN A 90 -2.16 3.09 -17.60
C ASN A 90 -1.73 2.25 -18.83
N TYR A 91 -2.44 2.39 -19.96
CA TYR A 91 -2.06 1.73 -21.21
C TYR A 91 -0.76 2.27 -21.83
N SER A 92 -0.44 3.55 -21.60
CA SER A 92 0.67 4.25 -22.25
C SER A 92 2.06 3.87 -21.72
N THR A 93 2.15 3.30 -20.51
CA THR A 93 3.44 2.91 -19.92
C THR A 93 3.86 1.49 -20.29
N LEU A 94 2.91 0.61 -20.66
CA LEU A 94 3.17 -0.78 -21.02
C LEU A 94 3.86 -0.97 -22.39
N LEU A 95 3.87 0.06 -23.25
CA LEU A 95 4.49 0.00 -24.57
C LEU A 95 5.98 0.37 -24.58
N SER A 96 6.54 0.81 -23.44
CA SER A 96 7.87 1.42 -23.34
C SER A 96 8.98 0.49 -22.84
N SER A 97 8.76 -0.82 -22.76
CA SER A 97 9.76 -1.78 -22.26
C SER A 97 10.62 -2.44 -23.34
N SER A 98 10.57 -2.00 -24.60
CA SER A 98 11.57 -2.40 -25.60
C SER A 98 12.61 -1.31 -25.76
N ASN A 99 13.85 -1.62 -25.41
CA ASN A 99 15.04 -0.79 -25.58
C ASN A 99 15.11 -0.17 -26.99
N GLY A 100 14.66 1.07 -27.11
CA GLY A 100 14.69 1.86 -28.33
C GLY A 100 14.34 3.29 -27.95
N LEU A 101 15.06 4.24 -28.55
CA LEU A 101 14.85 5.68 -28.48
C LEU A 101 13.35 6.07 -28.42
N PRO A 102 12.99 7.23 -27.84
CA PRO A 102 11.62 7.73 -27.90
C PRO A 102 11.21 7.89 -29.37
N LEU A 103 10.61 6.85 -29.93
CA LEU A 103 9.83 6.94 -31.14
C LEU A 103 8.57 7.66 -30.67
N GLU A 104 8.56 8.96 -30.94
CA GLU A 104 7.37 9.79 -30.96
C GLU A 104 6.17 8.92 -31.33
N PRO A 105 5.12 8.87 -30.48
CA PRO A 105 3.94 8.12 -30.81
C PRO A 105 3.47 8.67 -32.15
N ARG A 106 3.38 7.80 -33.17
CA ARG A 106 2.73 8.11 -34.44
C ARG A 106 1.24 8.25 -34.16
N ILE A 107 0.90 9.34 -33.49
CA ILE A 107 -0.43 9.92 -33.43
C ILE A 107 -0.64 10.39 -34.86
N ASN A 108 -1.59 9.78 -35.54
CA ASN A 108 -2.02 10.24 -36.86
C ASN A 108 -2.29 11.74 -36.76
N SER A 109 -1.38 12.51 -37.37
CA SER A 109 -1.20 13.93 -37.14
C SER A 109 -2.29 14.70 -37.85
N SER A 110 -3.37 14.98 -37.13
CA SER A 110 -4.25 16.09 -37.49
C SER A 110 -4.75 16.90 -36.30
N ILE A 111 -4.28 16.62 -35.09
CA ILE A 111 -4.50 17.51 -33.95
C ILE A 111 -3.14 17.92 -33.41
N HIS A 112 -2.60 18.99 -33.98
CA HIS A 112 -1.40 19.64 -33.46
C HIS A 112 -1.78 20.40 -32.17
N THR A 113 -1.76 19.72 -31.02
CA THR A 113 -1.97 20.38 -29.73
C THR A 113 -0.65 20.99 -29.27
N LYS A 114 -0.54 22.31 -29.38
CA LYS A 114 0.58 23.08 -28.81
C LYS A 114 0.68 22.84 -27.29
N ALA A 115 1.89 22.79 -26.75
CA ALA A 115 2.14 22.62 -25.32
C ALA A 115 1.40 23.70 -24.52
N VAL A 116 0.65 23.29 -23.51
CA VAL A 116 -0.20 24.19 -22.73
C VAL A 116 0.54 24.65 -21.48
N THR A 117 0.87 25.94 -21.41
CA THR A 117 1.63 26.52 -20.28
C THR A 117 0.71 27.10 -19.19
N THR A 118 -0.56 27.36 -19.51
CA THR A 118 -1.51 27.94 -18.54
C THR A 118 -2.83 27.17 -18.51
N PRO A 119 -3.53 27.10 -17.35
CA PRO A 119 -4.81 26.39 -17.23
C PRO A 119 -5.90 26.93 -18.16
N GLN A 120 -5.86 28.22 -18.50
CA GLN A 120 -6.83 28.85 -19.40
C GLN A 120 -6.65 28.36 -20.85
N GLU A 121 -5.39 28.25 -21.30
CA GLU A 121 -5.06 27.67 -22.60
C GLU A 121 -5.56 26.22 -22.72
N PHE A 122 -5.50 25.45 -21.62
CA PHE A 122 -6.03 24.09 -21.57
C PHE A 122 -7.54 24.08 -21.83
N ILE A 123 -8.31 24.90 -21.12
CA ILE A 123 -9.77 24.92 -21.24
C ILE A 123 -10.20 25.31 -22.67
N ILE A 124 -9.51 26.26 -23.29
CA ILE A 124 -9.79 26.70 -24.66
C ILE A 124 -9.54 25.56 -25.65
N GLN A 125 -8.39 24.88 -25.54
CA GLN A 125 -8.06 23.76 -26.42
C GLN A 125 -9.03 22.57 -26.22
N TRP A 126 -9.36 22.24 -24.98
CA TRP A 126 -10.29 21.16 -24.65
C TRP A 126 -11.68 21.40 -25.24
N ARG A 127 -12.19 22.63 -25.15
CA ARG A 127 -13.48 23.01 -25.77
C ARG A 127 -13.43 22.85 -27.30
N LYS A 128 -12.32 23.22 -27.93
CA LYS A 128 -12.14 23.09 -29.39
C LYS A 128 -12.20 21.64 -29.87
N ILE A 129 -11.59 20.72 -29.12
CA ILE A 129 -11.58 19.27 -29.43
C ILE A 129 -12.98 18.66 -29.29
N LYS A 130 -13.74 19.08 -28.27
CA LYS A 130 -15.14 18.64 -28.10
C LYS A 130 -16.00 19.06 -29.31
N SER A 131 -15.82 20.29 -29.80
CA SER A 131 -16.59 20.79 -30.95
C SER A 131 -16.21 20.11 -32.27
N SER A 132 -14.92 19.82 -32.51
CA SER A 132 -14.47 19.17 -33.75
C SER A 132 -14.90 17.71 -33.85
N SER A 133 -15.02 17.01 -32.72
CA SER A 133 -15.48 15.61 -32.67
C SER A 133 -16.95 15.45 -33.07
N THR A 134 -17.75 16.51 -32.98
CA THR A 134 -19.16 16.51 -33.40
C THR A 134 -19.35 16.61 -34.91
N LEU A 135 -18.37 17.16 -35.66
CA LEU A 135 -18.49 17.29 -37.12
C LEU A 135 -18.19 15.99 -37.88
N SER A 136 -17.40 15.06 -37.30
CA SER A 136 -17.04 13.80 -37.97
C SER A 136 -18.15 12.74 -37.95
N TYR A 137 -19.25 12.99 -37.23
CA TYR A 137 -20.41 12.08 -37.14
C TYR A 137 -21.51 12.40 -38.16
N ILE A 138 -21.52 13.59 -38.77
CA ILE A 138 -22.63 14.04 -39.63
C ILE A 138 -22.43 13.64 -41.11
N ASP A 139 -21.21 13.33 -41.55
CA ASP A 139 -20.89 13.03 -42.97
C ASP A 139 -20.91 11.54 -43.35
N LYS A 140 -21.62 10.68 -42.61
CA LYS A 140 -21.87 9.30 -43.06
C LYS A 140 -23.36 9.09 -43.34
N LYS A 141 -23.79 9.44 -44.56
CA LYS A 141 -25.02 8.93 -45.16
C LYS A 141 -24.78 8.54 -46.62
#